data_AF-A0A2E9J2M6-F1
#
_entry.id   AF-A0A2E9J2M6-F1
#
_cell.length_a   1.000
_cell.length_b   1.000
_cell.length_c   1.000
_cell.angle_alpha   90.00
_cell.angle_beta   90.00
_cell.angle_gamma   90.00
#
_symmetry.space_group_name_H-M   'P 1'
#
loop_
_entity.id
_entity.type
_entity.pdbx_description
1 polymer ?
#
loop_
_entity_poly.entity_id
_entity_poly.type
_entity_poly.pdbx_seq_one_letter_code
_entity_poly.pdbx_strand_id
1 'polypeptide(L)'
;PHLMEFERAITAESQYVDGYLSTREFVRAIGLSAEYKRRFFETNAPYRFIELNFKHFLGRAPKSQAEISEHTKILAESGYEAEICSYVDSIEYQTTFGEDTVPFARILTENGRSQVAFNRHLKLAEGYAASDTVQTGSSLVTSVATGMVPGGWSSTTTRVNRTGTQSGAADPTKKRFRIVVSAQAARSRQRTAGNTYLVSGKDMSSQMKYIHSRGGKILSITEVM
;
A
#
# COMPACT_ATOMS: atom_id res chain seq x y z
N PRO A 1 -8.26 -4.12 -11.49
CA PRO A 1 -8.84 -3.18 -12.49
C PRO A 1 -9.55 -3.99 -13.58
N HIS A 2 -10.69 -3.52 -14.09
CA HIS A 2 -11.38 -4.17 -15.21
C HIS A 2 -10.78 -3.69 -16.53
N LEU A 3 -10.43 -4.62 -17.41
CA LEU A 3 -9.98 -4.37 -18.78
C LEU A 3 -11.10 -4.80 -19.73
N MET A 4 -11.55 -3.89 -20.60
CA MET A 4 -12.59 -4.20 -21.59
C MET A 4 -11.97 -4.74 -22.88
N GLU A 5 -12.76 -5.40 -23.73
CA GLU A 5 -12.25 -6.03 -24.96
C GLU A 5 -11.54 -5.06 -25.91
N PHE A 6 -12.05 -3.83 -26.04
CA PHE A 6 -11.46 -2.79 -26.90
C PHE A 6 -10.17 -2.18 -26.34
N GLU A 7 -9.87 -2.40 -25.06
CA GLU A 7 -8.69 -1.87 -24.38
C GLU A 7 -7.51 -2.86 -24.38
N ARG A 8 -7.68 -4.05 -24.99
CA ARG A 8 -6.66 -5.10 -25.00
C ARG A 8 -5.45 -4.72 -25.87
N ALA A 9 -4.26 -5.07 -25.38
CA ALA A 9 -3.00 -4.88 -26.11
C ALA A 9 -2.76 -6.04 -27.09
N ILE A 10 -3.60 -6.14 -28.12
CA ILE A 10 -3.65 -7.28 -29.05
C ILE A 10 -2.29 -7.57 -29.70
N THR A 11 -1.53 -6.53 -30.06
CA THR A 11 -0.21 -6.69 -30.69
C THR A 11 0.79 -7.40 -29.78
N ALA A 12 0.86 -7.01 -28.51
CA ALA A 12 1.74 -7.62 -27.52
C ALA A 12 1.29 -9.05 -27.19
N GLU A 13 -0.02 -9.28 -27.09
CA GLU A 13 -0.60 -10.60 -26.85
C GLU A 13 -0.26 -11.58 -27.98
N SER A 14 -0.42 -11.17 -29.25
CA SER A 14 -0.05 -12.01 -30.40
C SER A 14 1.43 -12.35 -30.42
N GLN A 15 2.32 -11.36 -30.19
CA GLN A 15 3.76 -11.61 -30.16
C GLN A 15 4.19 -12.56 -29.04
N TYR A 16 3.50 -12.54 -27.89
CA TYR A 16 3.74 -13.48 -26.80
C TYR A 16 3.27 -14.90 -27.16
N VAL A 17 2.09 -15.04 -27.77
CA VAL A 17 1.55 -16.34 -28.20
C VAL A 17 2.44 -17.00 -29.27
N ASP A 18 2.99 -16.19 -30.18
CA ASP A 18 3.91 -16.65 -31.23
C ASP A 18 5.31 -16.98 -30.69
N GLY A 19 5.60 -16.69 -29.41
CA GLY A 19 6.89 -16.95 -28.77
C GLY A 19 8.00 -15.95 -29.12
N TYR A 20 7.65 -14.79 -29.70
CA TYR A 20 8.62 -13.73 -29.96
C TYR A 20 9.02 -12.96 -28.70
N LEU A 21 8.13 -12.86 -27.72
CA LEU A 21 8.37 -12.20 -26.44
C LEU A 21 8.46 -13.23 -25.31
N SER A 22 9.45 -13.07 -24.43
CA SER A 22 9.42 -13.78 -23.14
C SER A 22 8.32 -13.23 -22.23
N THR A 23 7.99 -13.92 -21.14
CA THR A 23 6.99 -13.42 -20.18
C THR A 23 7.41 -12.07 -19.60
N ARG A 24 8.71 -11.89 -19.35
CA ARG A 24 9.30 -10.60 -18.93
C ARG A 24 9.07 -9.49 -19.95
N GLU A 25 9.35 -9.77 -21.22
CA GLU A 25 9.18 -8.79 -22.30
C GLU A 25 7.70 -8.48 -22.57
N PHE A 26 6.82 -9.47 -22.42
CA PHE A 26 5.38 -9.26 -22.49
C PHE A 26 4.89 -8.36 -21.35
N VAL A 27 5.36 -8.57 -20.11
CA VAL A 27 5.06 -7.68 -18.98
C VAL A 27 5.57 -6.27 -19.23
N ARG A 28 6.77 -6.11 -19.82
CA ARG A 28 7.28 -4.79 -20.24
C ARG A 28 6.35 -4.14 -21.26
N ALA A 29 5.94 -4.88 -22.30
CA ALA A 29 5.03 -4.36 -23.32
C ALA A 29 3.68 -3.91 -22.73
N ILE A 30 3.14 -4.64 -21.75
CA ILE A 30 1.93 -4.24 -21.01
C ILE A 30 2.18 -2.95 -20.22
N GLY A 31 3.32 -2.84 -19.50
CA GLY A 31 3.68 -1.64 -18.76
C GLY A 31 3.83 -0.40 -19.64
N LEU A 32 4.30 -0.58 -20.88
CA LEU A 32 4.44 0.49 -21.87
C LEU A 32 3.15 0.79 -22.65
N SER A 33 2.10 -0.01 -22.47
CA SER A 33 0.82 0.20 -23.15
C SER A 33 0.15 1.51 -22.75
N ALA A 34 -0.63 2.07 -23.68
CA ALA A 34 -1.42 3.28 -23.44
C ALA A 34 -2.40 3.12 -22.27
N GLU A 35 -2.96 1.93 -22.09
CA GLU A 35 -3.92 1.66 -21.01
C GLU A 35 -3.28 1.64 -19.63
N TYR A 36 -2.09 1.07 -19.49
CA TYR A 36 -1.36 1.11 -18.22
C TYR A 36 -0.99 2.56 -17.87
N LYS A 37 -0.47 3.31 -18.85
CA LYS A 37 -0.14 4.73 -18.68
C LYS A 37 -1.35 5.56 -18.26
N ARG A 38 -2.48 5.43 -18.96
CA ARG A 38 -3.72 6.14 -18.65
C ARG A 38 -4.22 5.87 -17.22
N ARG A 39 -4.16 4.62 -16.76
CA ARG A 39 -4.74 4.19 -15.48
C ARG A 39 -3.83 4.45 -14.27
N PHE A 40 -2.51 4.41 -14.46
CA PHE A 40 -1.58 4.43 -13.34
C PHE A 40 -0.63 5.61 -13.33
N PHE A 41 -0.35 6.20 -14.49
CA PHE A 41 0.53 7.36 -14.61
C PHE A 41 -0.25 8.68 -14.67
N GLU A 42 -1.23 8.79 -15.57
CA GLU A 42 -1.93 10.07 -15.81
C GLU A 42 -2.88 10.47 -14.67
N THR A 43 -3.49 9.51 -13.97
CA THR A 43 -4.46 9.79 -12.90
C THR A 43 -3.84 9.95 -11.52
N ASN A 44 -2.56 9.58 -11.34
CA ASN A 44 -1.96 9.39 -10.03
C ASN A 44 -0.81 10.35 -9.78
N ALA A 45 -0.57 10.67 -8.50
CA ALA A 45 0.63 11.40 -8.11
C ALA A 45 1.90 10.54 -8.36
N PRO A 46 3.07 11.14 -8.62
CA PRO A 46 4.31 10.41 -8.91
C PRO A 46 4.67 9.34 -7.85
N TYR A 47 4.48 9.66 -6.57
CA TYR A 47 4.69 8.70 -5.48
C TYR A 47 3.75 7.49 -5.54
N ARG A 48 2.48 7.70 -5.91
CA ARG A 48 1.50 6.62 -6.05
C ARG A 48 1.83 5.74 -7.26
N PHE A 49 2.24 6.36 -8.37
CA PHE A 49 2.69 5.65 -9.56
C PHE A 49 3.85 4.71 -9.23
N ILE A 50 4.91 5.23 -8.59
CA ILE A 50 6.07 4.42 -8.16
C ILE A 50 5.64 3.30 -7.22
N GLU A 51 4.81 3.58 -6.20
CA GLU A 51 4.28 2.53 -5.30
C GLU A 51 3.55 1.40 -6.04
N LEU A 52 2.76 1.76 -7.04
CA LEU A 52 2.03 0.80 -7.86
C LEU A 52 2.97 0.02 -8.78
N ASN A 53 4.01 0.64 -9.35
CA ASN A 53 4.99 -0.08 -10.15
C ASN A 53 5.75 -1.13 -9.33
N PHE A 54 6.15 -0.80 -8.11
CA PHE A 54 6.72 -1.78 -7.17
C PHE A 54 5.75 -2.94 -6.90
N LYS A 55 4.45 -2.64 -6.78
CA LYS A 55 3.40 -3.67 -6.59
C LYS A 55 3.23 -4.54 -7.83
N HIS A 56 3.16 -3.95 -9.02
CA HIS A 56 2.81 -4.61 -10.27
C HIS A 56 3.97 -5.40 -10.86
N PHE A 57 5.18 -4.85 -10.88
CA PHE A 57 6.35 -5.48 -11.50
C PHE A 57 7.18 -6.29 -10.52
N LEU A 58 7.40 -5.78 -9.30
CA LEU A 58 8.26 -6.42 -8.31
C LEU A 58 7.49 -7.20 -7.24
N GLY A 59 6.16 -7.11 -7.24
CA GLY A 59 5.31 -7.81 -6.28
C GLY A 59 5.54 -7.40 -4.83
N ARG A 60 6.13 -6.22 -4.56
CA ARG A 60 6.46 -5.75 -3.20
C ARG A 60 6.15 -4.27 -3.00
N ALA A 61 6.33 -3.78 -1.78
CA ALA A 61 6.30 -2.34 -1.50
C ALA A 61 7.73 -1.75 -1.54
N PRO A 62 7.88 -0.43 -1.77
CA PRO A 62 9.17 0.25 -1.62
C PRO A 62 9.69 0.14 -0.18
N LYS A 63 10.97 -0.21 -0.06
CA LYS A 63 11.67 -0.45 1.22
C LYS A 63 12.04 0.87 1.90
N SER A 64 12.47 1.86 1.12
CA SER A 64 13.01 3.11 1.65
C SER A 64 12.67 4.31 0.76
N GLN A 65 12.87 5.51 1.30
CA GLN A 65 12.75 6.76 0.55
C GLN A 65 13.80 6.88 -0.56
N ALA A 66 14.94 6.19 -0.40
CA ALA A 66 16.00 6.18 -1.41
C ALA A 66 15.52 5.49 -2.70
N GLU A 67 14.86 4.34 -2.61
CA GLU A 67 14.28 3.66 -3.79
C GLU A 67 13.27 4.57 -4.49
N ILE A 68 12.38 5.23 -3.75
CA ILE A 68 11.40 6.15 -4.36
C ILE A 68 12.11 7.33 -5.03
N SER A 69 13.13 7.89 -4.39
CA SER A 69 13.88 9.02 -4.94
C SER A 69 14.62 8.64 -6.22
N GLU A 70 15.15 7.42 -6.29
CA GLU A 70 15.83 6.90 -7.48
C GLU A 70 14.86 6.79 -8.67
N HIS A 71 13.72 6.14 -8.49
CA HIS A 71 12.72 6.02 -9.57
C HIS A 71 12.10 7.38 -9.93
N THR A 72 11.94 8.29 -8.96
CA THR A 72 11.49 9.66 -9.25
C THR A 72 12.50 10.40 -10.12
N LYS A 73 13.81 10.19 -9.88
CA LYS A 73 14.89 10.79 -10.67
C LYS A 73 14.91 10.21 -12.08
N ILE A 74 14.84 8.89 -12.23
CA ILE A 74 14.77 8.21 -13.54
C ILE A 74 13.57 8.73 -14.34
N LEU A 75 12.40 8.84 -13.69
CA LEU A 75 11.20 9.36 -14.34
C LEU A 75 11.38 10.81 -14.84
N ALA A 76 12.05 11.65 -14.04
CA ALA A 76 12.27 13.06 -14.39
C ALA A 76 13.33 13.24 -15.49
N GLU A 77 14.38 12.41 -15.50
CA GLU A 77 15.53 12.56 -16.41
C GLU A 77 15.37 11.76 -17.71
N SER A 78 14.86 10.53 -17.63
CA SER A 78 14.80 9.58 -18.74
C SER A 78 13.36 9.28 -19.22
N GLY A 79 12.36 9.79 -18.51
CA GLY A 79 10.96 9.66 -18.88
C GLY A 79 10.30 8.34 -18.49
N TYR A 80 9.09 8.13 -19.00
CA TYR A 80 8.20 7.03 -18.61
C TYR A 80 8.74 5.65 -18.99
N GLU A 81 9.23 5.49 -20.21
CA GLU A 81 9.67 4.18 -20.72
C GLU A 81 10.87 3.65 -19.95
N ALA A 82 11.83 4.54 -19.66
CA ALA A 82 13.00 4.21 -18.85
C ALA A 82 12.63 3.82 -17.41
N GLU A 83 11.61 4.47 -16.83
CA GLU A 83 11.13 4.14 -15.49
C GLU A 83 10.53 2.72 -15.44
N ILE A 84 9.69 2.34 -16.41
CA ILE A 84 9.15 0.97 -16.50
C ILE A 84 10.26 -0.06 -16.72
N CYS A 85 11.18 0.21 -17.65
CA CYS A 85 12.31 -0.68 -17.91
C CYS A 85 13.21 -0.85 -16.67
N SER A 86 13.36 0.19 -15.84
CA SER A 86 14.19 0.12 -14.63
C SER A 86 13.75 -0.98 -13.65
N TYR A 87 12.45 -1.31 -13.58
CA TYR A 87 11.97 -2.42 -12.75
C TYR A 87 12.19 -3.77 -13.41
N VAL A 88 11.86 -3.89 -14.70
CA VAL A 88 11.89 -5.16 -15.43
C VAL A 88 13.31 -5.63 -15.70
N ASP A 89 14.25 -4.69 -15.93
CA ASP A 89 15.68 -4.98 -16.14
C ASP A 89 16.47 -5.00 -14.82
N SER A 90 15.80 -4.89 -13.68
CA SER A 90 16.46 -4.99 -12.38
C SER A 90 16.95 -6.41 -12.11
N ILE A 91 18.09 -6.51 -11.42
CA ILE A 91 18.64 -7.78 -10.93
C ILE A 91 17.62 -8.48 -10.01
N GLU A 92 16.84 -7.71 -9.26
CA GLU A 92 15.79 -8.24 -8.38
C GLU A 92 14.69 -8.96 -9.18
N TYR A 93 14.24 -8.39 -10.30
CA TYR A 93 13.25 -9.04 -11.16
C TYR A 93 13.81 -10.34 -11.73
N GLN A 94 15.04 -10.31 -12.27
CA GLN A 94 15.67 -11.49 -12.87
C GLN A 94 15.88 -12.63 -11.87
N THR A 95 16.33 -12.30 -10.66
CA THR A 95 16.59 -13.31 -9.61
C THR A 95 15.31 -13.89 -9.01
N THR A 96 14.20 -13.13 -9.04
CA THR A 96 12.95 -13.56 -8.41
C THR A 96 12.00 -14.26 -9.38
N PHE A 97 11.86 -13.74 -10.60
CA PHE A 97 10.91 -14.24 -11.59
C PHE A 97 11.62 -14.87 -12.82
N GLY A 98 12.78 -14.35 -13.22
CA GLY A 98 13.45 -14.77 -14.45
C GLY A 98 12.73 -14.29 -15.71
N GLU A 99 12.88 -15.02 -16.81
CA GLU A 99 12.31 -14.64 -18.13
C GLU A 99 10.87 -15.12 -18.34
N ASP A 100 10.51 -16.29 -17.81
CA ASP A 100 9.29 -17.00 -18.20
C ASP A 100 8.24 -17.10 -17.07
N THR A 101 8.48 -16.46 -15.93
CA THR A 101 7.54 -16.48 -14.79
C THR A 101 6.75 -15.19 -14.70
N VAL A 102 5.43 -15.30 -14.54
CA VAL A 102 4.55 -14.15 -14.30
C VAL A 102 4.83 -13.56 -12.91
N PRO A 103 5.03 -12.23 -12.76
CA PRO A 103 5.22 -11.59 -11.46
C PRO A 103 4.06 -11.87 -10.51
N PHE A 104 4.40 -12.29 -9.29
CA PHE A 104 3.44 -12.58 -8.23
C PHE A 104 3.69 -11.73 -6.99
N ALA A 105 2.66 -11.58 -6.15
CA ALA A 105 2.76 -10.83 -4.91
C ALA A 105 3.66 -11.55 -3.89
N ARG A 106 4.75 -10.91 -3.50
CA ARG A 106 5.73 -11.40 -2.53
C ARG A 106 5.30 -11.00 -1.12
N ILE A 107 4.25 -11.64 -0.61
CA ILE A 107 3.72 -11.34 0.74
C ILE A 107 4.49 -12.10 1.82
N LEU A 108 5.07 -13.26 1.47
CA LEU A 108 5.75 -14.14 2.42
C LEU A 108 7.02 -13.49 3.00
N THR A 109 7.47 -14.05 4.12
CA THR A 109 8.72 -13.65 4.76
C THR A 109 9.90 -13.98 3.86
N GLU A 110 10.81 -13.01 3.72
CA GLU A 110 12.01 -13.13 2.92
C GLU A 110 13.22 -12.66 3.74
N ASN A 111 14.38 -13.25 3.47
CA ASN A 111 15.61 -12.89 4.17
C ASN A 111 15.96 -11.41 3.95
N GLY A 112 16.25 -10.70 5.03
CA GLY A 112 16.62 -9.27 5.00
C GLY A 112 15.45 -8.29 4.86
N ARG A 113 14.19 -8.76 4.86
CA ARG A 113 13.03 -7.87 4.79
C ARG A 113 12.66 -7.32 6.16
N SER A 114 12.48 -5.99 6.24
CA SER A 114 12.02 -5.34 7.47
C SER A 114 10.54 -5.58 7.74
N GLN A 115 10.16 -5.64 9.02
CA GLN A 115 8.75 -5.80 9.42
C GLN A 115 7.86 -4.65 8.89
N VAL A 116 8.40 -3.43 8.81
CA VAL A 116 7.68 -2.29 8.25
C VAL A 116 7.39 -2.51 6.76
N ALA A 117 8.33 -3.07 6.00
CA ALA A 117 8.12 -3.37 4.58
C ALA A 117 7.05 -4.46 4.34
N PHE A 118 6.91 -5.42 5.27
CA PHE A 118 5.79 -6.36 5.25
C PHE A 118 4.45 -5.63 5.45
N ASN A 119 4.36 -4.76 6.47
CA ASN A 119 3.13 -3.99 6.72
C ASN A 119 2.77 -3.05 5.55
N ARG A 120 3.76 -2.42 4.91
CA ARG A 120 3.58 -1.62 3.68
C ARG A 120 3.04 -2.42 2.52
N HIS A 121 3.51 -3.65 2.37
CA HIS A 121 3.05 -4.51 1.30
C HIS A 121 1.59 -4.93 1.49
N LEU A 122 1.21 -5.31 2.70
CA LEU A 122 -0.19 -5.58 3.03
C LEU A 122 -1.10 -4.37 2.81
N LYS A 123 -0.58 -3.15 3.02
CA LYS A 123 -1.36 -1.93 2.75
C LYS A 123 -1.67 -1.74 1.26
N LEU A 124 -0.78 -2.18 0.38
CA LEU A 124 -1.00 -2.13 -1.07
C LEU A 124 -1.84 -3.32 -1.57
N ALA A 125 -1.77 -4.47 -0.90
CA ALA A 125 -2.44 -5.71 -1.28
C ALA A 125 -3.71 -5.96 -0.43
N GLU A 126 -4.76 -5.17 -0.64
CA GLU A 126 -6.03 -5.21 0.13
C GLU A 126 -6.95 -6.42 -0.19
N GLY A 127 -6.52 -7.35 -1.04
CA GLY A 127 -7.24 -8.59 -1.42
C GLY A 127 -7.73 -8.61 -2.88
N TYR A 128 -8.34 -9.72 -3.30
CA TYR A 128 -8.70 -9.97 -4.71
C TYR A 128 -9.83 -9.07 -5.27
N ALA A 129 -10.71 -8.57 -4.40
CA ALA A 129 -11.80 -7.69 -4.80
C ALA A 129 -11.38 -6.20 -4.86
N ALA A 130 -10.16 -5.87 -4.43
CA ALA A 130 -9.66 -4.51 -4.43
C ALA A 130 -9.17 -4.10 -5.83
N SER A 131 -9.26 -2.80 -6.16
CA SER A 131 -8.71 -2.25 -7.39
C SER A 131 -7.81 -1.06 -7.10
N ASP A 132 -6.66 -1.01 -7.78
CA ASP A 132 -5.67 0.05 -7.61
C ASP A 132 -6.12 1.42 -8.14
N THR A 133 -7.15 1.43 -8.99
CA THR A 133 -7.77 2.62 -9.57
C THR A 133 -8.67 3.40 -8.62
N VAL A 134 -8.99 2.85 -7.44
CA VAL A 134 -9.89 3.49 -6.47
C VAL A 134 -9.20 4.65 -5.72
N GLN A 135 -7.89 4.54 -5.51
CA GLN A 135 -7.10 5.52 -4.78
C GLN A 135 -6.01 6.11 -5.69
N THR A 136 -6.08 7.42 -5.92
CA THR A 136 -5.12 8.17 -6.75
C THR A 136 -3.96 8.76 -5.93
N GLY A 137 -4.15 8.90 -4.62
CA GLY A 137 -3.12 9.32 -3.67
C GLY A 137 -2.21 8.16 -3.24
N SER A 138 -0.97 8.49 -2.87
CA SER A 138 -0.06 7.50 -2.29
C SER A 138 -0.57 7.02 -0.94
N SER A 139 -0.43 5.72 -0.71
CA SER A 139 -0.81 5.07 0.56
C SER A 139 0.38 4.94 1.52
N LEU A 140 1.62 5.03 1.00
CA LEU A 140 2.84 4.76 1.77
C LEU A 140 3.73 5.98 1.98
N VAL A 141 3.48 7.15 1.37
CA VAL A 141 4.35 8.34 1.45
C VAL A 141 4.76 8.67 2.89
N THR A 142 3.80 8.75 3.82
CA THR A 142 4.10 9.05 5.23
C THR A 142 4.90 7.92 5.88
N SER A 143 4.58 6.67 5.56
CA SER A 143 5.26 5.50 6.11
C SER A 143 6.71 5.41 5.66
N VAL A 144 6.96 5.69 4.38
CA VAL A 144 8.29 5.63 3.79
C VAL A 144 9.15 6.79 4.29
N ALA A 145 8.58 7.99 4.37
CA ALA A 145 9.28 9.17 4.88
C ALA A 145 9.65 9.08 6.37
N THR A 146 8.79 8.47 7.20
CA THR A 146 9.00 8.41 8.66
C THR A 146 9.60 7.08 9.14
N GLY A 147 9.70 6.07 8.27
CA GLY A 147 10.07 4.71 8.67
C GLY A 147 9.01 4.00 9.53
N MET A 148 7.86 4.64 9.78
CA MET A 148 6.79 4.08 10.62
C MET A 148 5.86 3.17 9.81
N VAL A 149 5.11 2.32 10.51
CA VAL A 149 4.07 1.47 9.90
C VAL A 149 3.03 2.36 9.19
N PRO A 150 2.59 2.01 7.97
CA PRO A 150 1.61 2.80 7.25
C PRO A 150 0.27 2.86 7.97
N GLY A 151 -0.37 4.02 7.88
CA GLY A 151 -1.76 4.17 8.32
C GLY A 151 -2.66 3.35 7.41
N GLY A 152 -3.53 2.51 7.98
CA GLY A 152 -4.54 1.83 7.16
C GLY A 152 -4.67 0.31 7.26
N TRP A 153 -4.14 -0.37 8.29
CA TRP A 153 -4.93 -1.47 8.90
C TRP A 153 -6.18 -0.93 9.62
N SER A 154 -6.31 0.40 9.69
CA SER A 154 -7.51 1.10 10.08
C SER A 154 -7.48 2.47 9.40
N SER A 155 -8.51 2.81 8.62
CA SER A 155 -8.73 4.20 8.21
C SER A 155 -8.82 5.05 9.48
N THR A 156 -7.77 5.83 9.73
CA THR A 156 -7.78 6.86 10.75
C THR A 156 -7.02 8.02 10.14
N THR A 157 -7.73 9.12 9.92
CA THR A 157 -7.14 10.45 9.85
C THR A 157 -6.39 10.69 11.16
N THR A 158 -5.14 10.26 11.23
CA THR A 158 -4.23 10.64 12.31
C THR A 158 -3.97 12.12 12.17
N ARG A 159 -4.72 12.93 12.93
CA ARG A 159 -4.24 14.27 13.28
C ARG A 159 -2.93 14.05 14.05
N VAL A 160 -1.83 14.48 13.43
CA VAL A 160 -0.44 14.39 13.90
C VAL A 160 -0.28 14.81 15.36
N ASN A 161 -1.17 15.65 15.90
CA ASN A 161 -1.11 16.16 17.28
C ASN A 161 -1.46 15.16 18.40
N ARG A 162 -1.66 13.87 18.12
CA ARG A 162 -2.00 12.86 19.17
C ARG A 162 -0.97 11.72 19.33
N THR A 163 0.15 11.78 18.63
CA THR A 163 1.23 10.77 18.71
C THR A 163 2.17 10.94 19.91
N GLY A 164 2.05 12.01 20.69
CA GLY A 164 3.01 12.34 21.74
C GLY A 164 2.85 11.60 23.08
N THR A 165 2.27 10.41 23.16
CA THR A 165 2.23 9.69 24.45
C THR A 165 2.60 8.23 24.31
N GLN A 166 3.91 8.00 24.31
CA GLN A 166 4.52 6.70 24.56
C GLN A 166 4.05 6.15 25.91
N SER A 167 3.68 4.88 25.94
CA SER A 167 3.28 4.19 27.16
C SER A 167 4.52 3.64 27.86
N GLY A 168 5.27 4.49 28.56
CA GLY A 168 6.45 4.08 29.33
C GLY A 168 6.16 3.26 30.61
N ALA A 169 4.98 2.62 30.72
CA ALA A 169 4.56 1.90 31.92
C ALA A 169 4.64 0.38 31.72
N ALA A 170 5.39 -0.31 32.59
CA ALA A 170 5.52 -1.77 32.57
C ALA A 170 4.23 -2.51 32.99
N ASP A 171 3.42 -1.88 33.85
CA ASP A 171 2.15 -2.42 34.34
C ASP A 171 1.08 -2.41 33.23
N PRO A 172 0.53 -3.58 32.83
CA PRO A 172 -0.52 -3.68 31.80
C PRO A 172 -1.72 -2.77 32.03
N THR A 173 -2.04 -2.50 33.29
CA THR A 173 -3.16 -1.66 33.70
C THR A 173 -2.93 -0.18 33.37
N LYS A 174 -1.66 0.24 33.43
CA LYS A 174 -1.23 1.62 33.16
C LYS A 174 -0.87 1.83 31.68
N LYS A 175 -0.66 0.73 30.94
CA LYS A 175 -0.40 0.80 29.50
C LYS A 175 -1.50 1.55 28.76
N ARG A 176 -1.14 2.27 27.69
CA ARG A 176 -2.11 2.98 26.86
C ARG A 176 -2.35 2.23 25.56
N PHE A 177 -3.62 2.06 25.23
CA PHE A 177 -4.09 1.40 24.03
C PHE A 177 -4.85 2.39 23.15
N ARG A 178 -4.58 2.31 21.86
CA ARG A 178 -5.31 3.00 20.81
C ARG A 178 -6.39 2.07 20.30
N ILE A 179 -7.66 2.48 20.44
CA ILE A 179 -8.82 1.79 19.91
C ILE A 179 -9.34 2.58 18.72
N VAL A 180 -9.34 1.97 17.54
CA VAL A 180 -9.90 2.57 16.33
C VAL A 180 -11.29 1.99 16.09
N VAL A 181 -12.27 2.86 15.83
CA VAL A 181 -13.67 2.49 15.66
C VAL A 181 -14.12 2.86 14.25
N SER A 182 -14.95 2.00 13.65
CA SER A 182 -15.64 2.28 12.39
C SER A 182 -16.51 3.53 12.48
N ALA A 183 -17.06 3.96 11.35
CA ALA A 183 -18.16 4.92 11.37
C ALA A 183 -19.25 4.44 12.34
N GLN A 184 -19.66 5.32 13.25
CA GLN A 184 -20.77 5.11 14.18
C GLN A 184 -22.00 5.80 13.60
N ALA A 185 -23.19 5.26 13.83
CA ALA A 185 -24.43 5.90 13.39
C ALA A 185 -24.49 7.35 13.90
N ALA A 186 -24.82 8.28 13.00
CA ALA A 186 -24.86 9.69 13.31
C ALA A 186 -25.93 9.97 14.38
N ARG A 187 -25.50 10.16 15.62
CA ARG A 187 -26.26 10.90 16.63
C ARG A 187 -25.71 12.32 16.67
N SER A 188 -26.56 13.30 17.01
CA SER A 188 -26.36 14.75 16.86
C SER A 188 -25.05 15.35 17.40
N ARG A 189 -24.24 14.58 18.13
CA ARG A 189 -23.02 15.03 18.81
C ARG A 189 -21.71 14.74 18.07
N GLN A 190 -21.70 13.91 17.02
CA GLN A 190 -20.45 13.51 16.36
C GLN A 190 -20.32 14.08 14.95
N ARG A 191 -19.26 14.89 14.71
CA ARG A 191 -19.04 15.61 13.45
C ARG A 191 -18.25 14.83 12.39
N THR A 192 -17.59 13.73 12.74
CA THR A 192 -16.75 12.95 11.80
C THR A 192 -16.84 11.45 12.09
N ALA A 193 -16.83 10.65 11.03
CA ALA A 193 -16.74 9.20 11.11
C ALA A 193 -15.28 8.74 11.34
N GLY A 194 -15.07 7.56 11.94
CA GLY A 194 -13.73 7.01 12.16
C GLY A 194 -13.02 7.60 13.39
N ASN A 195 -13.61 7.42 14.57
CA ASN A 195 -13.02 7.92 15.81
C ASN A 195 -11.92 7.00 16.34
N THR A 196 -10.88 7.62 16.90
CA THR A 196 -9.81 6.94 17.60
C THR A 196 -9.78 7.37 19.05
N TYR A 197 -9.82 6.39 19.95
CA TYR A 197 -9.74 6.56 21.39
C TYR A 197 -8.38 6.10 21.88
N LEU A 198 -7.81 6.81 22.86
CA LEU A 198 -6.57 6.44 23.50
C LEU A 198 -6.86 6.30 24.99
N VAL A 199 -6.78 5.06 25.48
CA VAL A 199 -7.34 4.63 26.77
C VAL A 199 -6.32 3.83 27.54
N SER A 200 -6.33 3.94 28.87
CA SER A 200 -5.46 3.14 29.75
C SER A 200 -6.00 1.71 29.88
N GLY A 201 -5.15 0.72 30.14
CA GLY A 201 -5.54 -0.69 30.29
C GLY A 201 -6.69 -0.90 31.29
N LYS A 202 -6.68 -0.19 32.42
CA LYS A 202 -7.79 -0.21 33.41
C LYS A 202 -9.15 0.19 32.84
N ASP A 203 -9.16 1.14 31.92
CA ASP A 203 -10.39 1.77 31.40
C ASP A 203 -10.81 1.16 30.06
N MET A 204 -10.13 0.10 29.61
CA MET A 204 -10.38 -0.51 28.31
C MET A 204 -11.79 -1.10 28.22
N SER A 205 -12.19 -1.87 29.23
CA SER A 205 -13.50 -2.53 29.27
C SER A 205 -14.67 -1.53 29.29
N SER A 206 -14.53 -0.41 30.01
CA SER A 206 -15.56 0.63 30.04
C SER A 206 -15.66 1.35 28.71
N GLN A 207 -14.52 1.64 28.06
CA GLN A 207 -14.50 2.24 26.74
C GLN A 207 -15.12 1.33 25.67
N MET A 208 -14.82 0.03 25.69
CA MET A 208 -15.41 -0.93 24.74
C MET A 208 -16.93 -1.00 24.89
N LYS A 209 -17.44 -1.08 26.13
CA LYS A 209 -18.89 -1.02 26.40
C LYS A 209 -19.51 0.26 25.86
N TYR A 210 -18.86 1.40 26.02
CA TYR A 210 -19.31 2.68 25.48
C TYR A 210 -19.33 2.72 23.94
N ILE A 211 -18.34 2.10 23.29
CA ILE A 211 -18.29 2.01 21.82
C ILE A 211 -19.43 1.14 21.30
N HIS A 212 -19.63 -0.04 21.91
CA HIS A 212 -20.68 -0.98 21.51
C HIS A 212 -22.09 -0.46 21.81
N SER A 213 -22.32 0.22 22.93
CA SER A 213 -23.63 0.80 23.26
C SER A 213 -24.06 1.89 22.28
N ARG A 214 -23.10 2.49 21.57
CA ARG A 214 -23.31 3.45 20.48
C ARG A 214 -23.37 2.81 19.10
N GLY A 215 -23.34 1.48 19.01
CA GLY A 215 -23.34 0.74 17.74
C GLY A 215 -22.05 0.86 16.94
N GLY A 216 -20.93 1.26 17.58
CA GLY A 216 -19.63 1.27 16.91
C GLY A 216 -19.02 -0.12 16.82
N LYS A 217 -18.35 -0.41 15.69
CA LYS A 217 -17.52 -1.62 15.52
C LYS A 217 -16.07 -1.25 15.73
N ILE A 218 -15.36 -1.99 16.57
CA ILE A 218 -13.93 -1.81 16.80
C ILE A 218 -13.18 -2.42 15.60
N LEU A 219 -12.30 -1.64 14.99
CA LEU A 219 -11.47 -2.08 13.86
C LEU A 219 -10.13 -2.65 14.34
N SER A 220 -9.49 -1.98 15.30
CA SER A 220 -8.20 -2.41 15.85
C SER A 220 -7.98 -1.88 17.26
N ILE A 221 -7.17 -2.62 18.02
CA ILE A 221 -6.65 -2.21 19.33
C ILE A 221 -5.15 -2.42 19.29
N THR A 222 -4.38 -1.34 19.47
CA THR A 222 -2.91 -1.41 19.48
C THR A 222 -2.34 -0.71 20.71
N GLU A 223 -1.33 -1.31 21.34
CA GLU A 223 -0.57 -0.64 22.39
C GLU A 223 0.18 0.56 21.77
N VAL A 224 0.12 1.71 22.43
CA VAL A 224 0.86 2.90 22.03
C VAL A 224 2.23 2.82 22.68
N MET A 225 3.22 2.35 21.92
CA MET A 225 4.62 2.37 22.33
C MET A 225 5.14 3.79 22.45
#